data_AF-K9TTG8-F1
#
_entry.id   AF-K9TTG8-F1
#
_cell.length_a   1.000
_cell.length_b   1.000
_cell.length_c   1.000
_cell.angle_alpha   90.00
_cell.angle_beta   90.00
_cell.angle_gamma   90.00
#
_symmetry.space_group_name_H-M   'P 1'
#
loop_
_entity.id
_entity.type
_entity.pdbx_description
1 polymer ?
#
loop_
_entity_poly.entity_id
_entity_poly.type
_entity_poly.pdbx_seq_one_letter_code
_entity_poly.pdbx_strand_id
1 'polypeptide(L)' 'MPELTEQESAIIQALAVHPRLPRTIIRAIEEKYPVVLDPADVAIALQSLESKGIIHRHCTIKGRITDAYELPQNTPSE' A
#
# COMPACT_ATOMS: atom_id res chain seq x y z
N MET A 1 -21.63 -0.98 -0.01
CA MET A 1 -20.22 -0.57 0.06
C MET A 1 -19.40 -1.83 0.32
N PRO A 2 -18.37 -2.17 -0.46
CA PRO A 2 -17.54 -3.34 -0.17
C PRO A 2 -16.79 -3.14 1.15
N GLU A 3 -16.80 -4.14 2.03
CA GLU A 3 -15.97 -4.16 3.25
C GLU A 3 -14.49 -4.31 2.87
N LEU A 4 -13.63 -3.54 3.53
CA LEU A 4 -12.19 -3.71 3.42
C LEU A 4 -11.78 -4.97 4.17
N THR A 5 -10.95 -5.80 3.55
CA THR A 5 -10.38 -6.97 4.24
C THR A 5 -9.41 -6.53 5.34
N GLU A 6 -9.12 -7.43 6.29
CA GLU A 6 -8.11 -7.16 7.34
C GLU A 6 -6.75 -6.82 6.74
N GLN A 7 -6.37 -7.50 5.65
CA GLN A 7 -5.12 -7.27 4.93
C GLN A 7 -5.10 -5.91 4.24
N GLU A 8 -6.18 -5.52 3.56
CA GLU A 8 -6.31 -4.18 2.96
C GLU A 8 -6.23 -3.08 4.03
N SER A 9 -6.87 -3.28 5.18
CA SER A 9 -6.81 -2.36 6.30
C SER A 9 -5.41 -2.24 6.91
N ALA A 10 -4.68 -3.37 7.02
CA ALA A 10 -3.29 -3.37 7.48
C ALA A 10 -2.36 -2.64 6.49
N ILE A 11 -2.56 -2.82 5.18
CA ILE A 11 -1.83 -2.11 4.13
C ILE A 11 -2.08 -0.60 4.22
N ILE A 12 -3.34 -0.18 4.35
CA ILE A 12 -3.70 1.24 4.53
C ILE A 12 -3.01 1.81 5.77
N GLN A 13 -3.04 1.11 6.91
CA GLN A 13 -2.34 1.55 8.12
C GLN A 13 -0.82 1.62 7.95
N ALA A 14 -0.23 0.70 7.18
CA ALA A 14 1.20 0.75 6.85
C ALA A 14 1.52 1.95 5.96
N LEU A 15 0.62 2.34 5.05
CA LEU A 15 0.76 3.47 4.14
C LEU A 15 0.38 4.84 4.74
N ALA A 16 -0.27 4.87 5.90
CA ALA A 16 -0.76 6.09 6.57
C ALA A 16 0.31 7.12 6.91
N VAL A 17 1.58 6.72 7.04
CA VAL A 17 2.64 7.62 7.53
C VAL A 17 3.48 8.19 6.38
N HIS A 18 3.86 7.38 5.40
CA HIS A 18 4.73 7.79 4.28
C HIS A 18 4.51 6.89 3.05
N PRO A 19 4.90 7.34 1.84
CA PRO A 19 5.01 6.47 0.68
C PRO A 19 5.96 5.31 0.98
N ARG A 20 5.52 4.07 0.75
CA ARG A 20 6.31 2.86 1.03
C ARG A 20 6.41 1.97 -0.18
N LEU A 21 7.56 1.31 -0.30
CA LEU A 21 7.76 0.22 -1.24
C LEU A 21 7.04 -1.04 -0.73
N PRO A 22 6.57 -1.95 -1.61
CA PRO A 22 5.91 -3.21 -1.25
C PRO A 22 6.65 -3.99 -0.16
N ARG A 23 7.97 -4.10 -0.27
CA ARG A 23 8.81 -4.76 0.76
C ARG A 23 8.70 -4.12 2.14
N THR A 24 8.66 -2.79 2.20
CA THR A 24 8.52 -2.04 3.45
C THR A 24 7.11 -2.16 4.01
N ILE A 25 6.09 -2.27 3.15
CA ILE A 25 4.70 -2.52 3.54
C ILE A 25 4.59 -3.89 4.18
N ILE A 26 5.08 -4.94 3.50
CA ILE A 26 5.08 -6.33 4.00
C ILE A 26 5.73 -6.39 5.38
N ARG A 27 6.96 -5.90 5.50
CA ARG A 27 7.71 -5.91 6.77
C ARG A 27 6.95 -5.19 7.90
N ALA A 28 6.36 -4.04 7.61
CA ALA A 28 5.63 -3.28 8.64
C ALA A 28 4.34 -3.99 9.08
N ILE A 29 3.72 -4.78 8.20
CA ILE A 29 2.57 -5.59 8.56
C ILE A 29 3.03 -6.80 9.38
N GLU A 30 4.10 -7.50 8.98
CA GLU A 30 4.69 -8.61 9.74
C GLU A 30 5.18 -8.19 11.14
N GLU A 31 5.66 -6.96 11.30
CA GLU A 31 6.05 -6.42 12.61
C GLU A 31 4.86 -6.15 13.54
N LYS A 32 3.68 -5.85 12.98
CA LYS A 32 2.45 -5.57 13.76
C LYS A 32 1.57 -6.79 13.94
N TYR A 33 1.56 -7.68 12.97
CA TYR A 33 0.71 -8.86 12.93
C TYR A 33 1.62 -10.08 12.84
N PRO A 34 1.50 -11.07 13.74
CA PRO A 34 2.31 -12.29 13.71
C PRO A 34 1.83 -13.25 12.61
N VAL A 35 1.68 -12.74 11.38
CA VAL A 35 1.24 -13.48 10.21
C VAL A 35 2.28 -13.30 9.11
N VAL A 36 2.65 -14.41 8.47
CA VAL A 36 3.53 -14.38 7.29
C VAL A 36 2.64 -14.03 6.10
N LEU A 37 2.93 -12.90 5.45
CA LEU A 37 2.19 -12.47 4.27
C LEU A 37 2.89 -12.92 3.00
N ASP A 38 2.14 -13.55 2.10
CA ASP A 38 2.64 -13.82 0.76
C ASP A 38 2.79 -12.49 0.00
N PRO A 39 3.98 -12.18 -0.56
CA PRO A 39 4.17 -11.00 -1.40
C PRO A 39 3.19 -10.91 -2.58
N ALA A 40 2.73 -12.05 -3.11
CA ALA A 40 1.74 -12.09 -4.19
C ALA A 40 0.37 -11.59 -3.71
N ASP A 41 -0.08 -12.04 -2.52
CA ASP A 41 -1.34 -11.59 -1.93
C ASP A 41 -1.31 -10.10 -1.60
N VAL A 42 -0.17 -9.61 -1.10
CA VAL A 42 0.01 -8.17 -0.84
C VAL A 42 -0.02 -7.37 -2.14
N ALA A 43 0.58 -7.88 -3.22
CA ALA A 43 0.51 -7.23 -4.54
C ALA A 43 -0.93 -7.18 -5.08
N ILE A 44 -1.71 -8.26 -4.92
CA ILE A 44 -3.13 -8.30 -5.30
C ILE A 44 -3.93 -7.30 -4.48
N ALA A 45 -3.71 -7.24 -3.16
CA ALA A 45 -4.40 -6.30 -2.29
C ALA A 45 -4.04 -4.84 -2.62
N LEU A 46 -2.78 -4.54 -2.93
CA LEU A 46 -2.35 -3.21 -3.40
C LEU A 46 -3.04 -2.84 -4.72
N GLN A 47 -3.11 -3.76 -5.68
CA GLN A 47 -3.80 -3.53 -6.96
C GLN A 47 -5.32 -3.35 -6.78
N SER A 48 -5.95 -4.09 -5.87
CA SER A 48 -7.34 -3.91 -5.48
C SER A 48 -7.58 -2.51 -4.90
N LEU A 49 -6.75 -2.08 -3.95
CA LEU A 49 -6.83 -0.76 -3.34
C LEU A 49 -6.58 0.37 -4.35
N GLU A 50 -5.65 0.19 -5.28
CA GLU A 50 -5.38 1.11 -6.39
C GLU A 50 -6.60 1.21 -7.32
N SER A 51 -7.18 0.07 -7.72
CA SER A 51 -8.38 0.04 -8.55
C SER A 51 -9.61 0.64 -7.86
N LYS A 52 -9.66 0.62 -6.53
CA LYS A 52 -10.70 1.27 -5.71
C LYS A 52 -10.43 2.79 -5.55
N GLY A 53 -9.30 3.29 -6.02
CA GLY A 53 -8.87 4.69 -5.84
C GLY A 53 -8.47 5.02 -4.40
N ILE A 54 -8.19 4.01 -3.57
CA ILE A 54 -7.83 4.19 -2.15
C ILE A 54 -6.35 4.46 -1.98
N ILE A 55 -5.49 3.97 -2.88
CA ILE A 55 -4.04 4.23 -2.88
C ILE A 55 -3.60 4.65 -4.27
N HIS A 56 -2.52 5.43 -4.35
CA HIS A 56 -1.87 5.79 -5.60
C HIS A 56 -0.51 5.08 -5.71
N ARG A 57 -0.21 4.56 -6.90
CA ARG A 57 1.08 3.99 -7.23
C ARG A 57 1.95 5.01 -7.94
N HIS A 58 3.11 5.30 -7.38
CA HIS A 58 4.14 6.10 -8.02
C HIS A 58 5.02 5.20 -8.87
N CYS A 59 4.97 5.38 -10.19
CA CYS A 59 5.87 4.70 -11.11
C CYS A 59 6.91 5.70 -11.63
N THR A 60 8.15 5.62 -11.14
CA THR A 60 9.23 6.49 -11.62
C THR A 60 9.83 5.96 -12.93
N ILE A 61 9.67 6.69 -14.03
CA ILE A 61 10.25 6.37 -15.35
C ILE A 61 11.36 7.38 -15.68
N LYS A 62 12.62 7.01 -15.38
CA LYS A 62 13.91 7.59 -15.83
C LYS A 62 15.05 7.04 -14.94
N GLY A 63 15.21 5.72 -14.88
CA GLY A 63 16.43 5.07 -14.37
C GLY A 63 16.53 4.73 -12.88
N ARG A 64 15.50 4.94 -12.05
CA ARG A 64 15.37 4.30 -10.74
C ARG A 64 13.92 3.91 -10.49
N ILE A 65 13.68 2.62 -10.30
CA ILE A 65 12.36 2.08 -9.94
C ILE A 65 12.16 2.35 -8.46
N THR A 66 11.16 3.16 -8.14
CA THR A 66 10.59 3.24 -6.81
C THR A 66 9.10 3.01 -6.97
N ASP A 67 8.72 1.75 -7.09
CA ASP A 67 7.33 1.26 -7.13
C ASP A 67 6.70 1.49 -5.75
N ALA A 68 6.46 2.76 -5.44
CA ALA A 68 6.05 3.21 -4.13
C ALA A 68 4.55 3.42 -4.15
N TYR A 69 3.89 2.95 -3.11
CA TYR A 69 2.48 3.16 -2.91
C TYR A 69 2.30 4.22 -1.82
N GLU A 70 1.29 5.04 -1.98
CA GLU A 70 0.87 6.00 -0.97
C GLU A 70 -0.65 6.00 -0.87
N LEU A 71 -1.17 6.40 0.27
CA LEU A 71 -2.56 6.84 0.30
C LEU A 71 -2.63 8.20 -0.42
N PRO A 72 -3.71 8.48 -1.18
CA PRO A 72 -4.03 9.83 -1.58
C PRO A 72 -4.19 10.60 -0.28
N GLN A 73 -3.12 11.29 0.11
CA GLN A 73 -3.24 12.23 1.20
C GLN A 73 -4.30 13.22 0.74
N ASN A 74 -5.24 13.53 1.63
CA ASN A 74 -5.89 14.83 1.59
C ASN A 74 -4.77 15.87 1.73
N THR A 75 -3.99 16.08 0.68
CA THR A 75 -3.42 17.38 0.42
C THR A 75 -4.66 18.23 0.15
N PRO A 76 -5.05 19.18 1.02
CA PRO A 76 -5.75 20.33 0.50
C PRO A 76 -4.83 20.89 -0.59
N SER A 77 -5.10 20.56 -1.85
CA SER A 77 -4.62 21.40 -2.93
C SER A 77 -5.42 22.69 -2.78
N GLU A 78 -4.73 23.76 -2.43
CA GLU A 78 -5.18 25.12 -2.76
C GLU A 78 -5.49 25.25 -4.26
#